data_AF-A0A2E3YI75-F1
#
_entry.id   AF-A0A2E3YI75-F1
#
_cell.length_a   1.000
_cell.length_b   1.000
_cell.length_c   1.000
_cell.angle_alpha   90.00
_cell.angle_beta   90.00
_cell.angle_gamma   90.00
#
_symmetry.space_group_name_H-M   'P 1'
#
loop_
_entity.id
_entity.type
_entity.pdbx_description
1 polymer ?
#
loop_
_entity_poly.entity_id
_entity_poly.type
_entity_poly.pdbx_seq_one_letter_code
_entity_poly.pdbx_strand_id
1 'polypeptide(L)'
;MEDGTQLERIGASQSVPEDPGLGVGLDRGELERLESLRVPRPDRWIVKSRFDNGSRMYNIADPDESIFMVRPDSRRLMPMSYVAPITTEYWDDDGSAEYRAMFGRIEREGFVLEGVRPTNSANQFAQIRSSPPGAR
;
A
#
# COMPACT_ATOMS: atom_id res chain seq x y z
N MET A 1 30.35 -16.53 -16.66
CA MET A 1 30.05 -15.09 -16.59
C MET A 1 29.00 -14.86 -17.64
N GLU A 2 27.72 -14.89 -17.24
CA GLU A 2 26.63 -14.53 -18.14
C GLU A 2 26.26 -13.08 -17.81
N ASP A 3 26.45 -12.22 -18.81
CA ASP A 3 25.97 -10.84 -18.85
C ASP A 3 24.49 -10.83 -18.45
N GLY A 4 24.11 -9.91 -17.56
CA GLY A 4 22.70 -9.75 -17.16
C GLY A 4 21.86 -9.38 -18.38
N THR A 5 21.07 -10.32 -18.89
CA THR A 5 20.20 -10.09 -20.06
C THR A 5 19.22 -8.96 -19.75
N GLN A 6 19.34 -7.87 -20.50
CA GLN A 6 18.43 -6.73 -20.45
C GLN A 6 17.29 -6.94 -21.45
N LEU A 7 16.05 -6.79 -21.00
CA LEU A 7 14.89 -6.89 -21.89
C LEU A 7 14.81 -5.67 -22.82
N GLU A 8 14.74 -5.91 -24.13
CA GLU A 8 14.58 -4.84 -25.12
C GLU A 8 13.13 -4.33 -25.14
N ARG A 9 12.98 -3.00 -25.00
CA ARG A 9 11.68 -2.34 -25.15
C ARG A 9 11.40 -2.07 -26.62
N ILE A 10 10.23 -2.49 -27.10
CA ILE A 10 9.75 -2.27 -28.47
C ILE A 10 8.51 -1.37 -28.41
N GLY A 11 8.72 -0.05 -28.52
CA GLY A 11 7.64 0.94 -28.39
C GLY A 11 6.98 0.91 -27.01
N ALA A 12 5.66 0.69 -26.95
CA ALA A 12 4.90 0.54 -25.70
C ALA A 12 4.90 -0.89 -25.14
N SER A 13 5.56 -1.82 -25.83
CA SER A 13 5.61 -3.24 -25.46
C SER A 13 7.02 -3.63 -24.98
N GLN A 14 7.08 -4.68 -24.16
CA GLN A 14 8.33 -5.29 -23.70
C GLN A 14 8.49 -6.64 -24.41
N SER A 15 9.64 -6.88 -25.05
CA SER A 15 9.94 -8.20 -25.59
C SER A 15 10.14 -9.21 -24.45
N VAL A 16 9.61 -10.42 -24.63
CA VAL A 16 9.75 -11.53 -23.67
C VAL A 16 10.64 -12.60 -24.32
N PRO A 17 11.70 -13.08 -23.64
CA PRO A 17 12.55 -14.14 -24.17
C PRO A 17 11.79 -15.48 -24.27
N GLU A 18 11.99 -16.20 -25.37
CA GLU A 18 11.32 -17.48 -25.67
C GLU A 18 12.09 -18.70 -25.16
N ASP A 19 13.34 -18.50 -24.70
CA ASP A 19 14.16 -19.57 -24.14
C ASP A 19 13.67 -20.01 -22.75
N PRO A 20 13.91 -21.27 -22.33
CA PRO A 20 13.51 -21.75 -21.02
C PRO A 20 14.05 -20.88 -19.87
N GLY A 21 13.16 -20.47 -18.96
CA GLY A 21 13.50 -19.67 -17.79
C GLY A 21 12.77 -18.32 -17.79
N LEU A 22 13.25 -17.38 -16.98
CA LEU A 22 12.68 -16.03 -16.89
C LEU A 22 13.29 -15.05 -17.92
N GLY A 23 14.29 -15.48 -18.68
CA GLY A 23 14.95 -14.64 -19.68
C GLY A 23 15.80 -13.50 -19.12
N VAL A 24 16.05 -13.48 -17.81
CA VAL A 24 16.86 -12.48 -17.11
C VAL A 24 17.81 -13.16 -16.12
N GLY A 25 18.99 -12.58 -15.96
CA GLY A 25 20.03 -13.03 -15.03
C GLY A 25 20.41 -11.95 -14.02
N LEU A 26 20.95 -12.35 -12.88
CA LEU A 26 21.47 -11.43 -11.87
C LEU A 26 22.97 -11.24 -12.06
N ASP A 27 23.38 -10.02 -12.38
CA ASP A 27 24.80 -9.64 -12.35
C ASP A 27 25.28 -9.61 -10.89
N ARG A 28 26.16 -10.55 -10.54
CA ARG A 28 26.70 -10.69 -9.19
C ARG A 28 27.69 -9.57 -8.84
N GLY A 29 28.47 -9.08 -9.81
CA GLY A 29 29.42 -8.01 -9.58
C GLY A 29 28.71 -6.68 -9.36
N GLU A 30 27.66 -6.41 -10.15
CA GLU A 30 26.82 -5.23 -9.94
C GLU A 30 26.03 -5.32 -8.64
N LEU A 31 25.55 -6.50 -8.26
CA LEU A 31 24.92 -6.72 -6.96
C LEU A 31 25.86 -6.36 -5.81
N GLU A 32 27.08 -6.90 -5.80
CA GLU A 32 28.09 -6.61 -4.77
C GLU A 32 28.42 -5.11 -4.71
N ARG A 33 28.50 -4.44 -5.88
CA ARG A 33 28.69 -2.99 -5.94
C ARG A 33 27.52 -2.25 -5.31
N LEU A 34 26.28 -2.60 -5.65
CA LEU A 34 25.07 -1.96 -5.13
C LEU A 34 24.89 -2.20 -3.63
N GLU A 35 25.20 -3.40 -3.12
CA GLU A 35 25.17 -3.72 -1.69
C GLU A 35 26.17 -2.88 -0.88
N SER A 36 27.30 -2.49 -1.49
CA SER A 36 28.28 -1.61 -0.85
C SER A 36 27.86 -0.14 -0.76
N LEU A 37 26.82 0.27 -1.51
CA LEU A 37 26.36 1.65 -1.51
C LEU A 37 25.56 1.96 -0.24
N ARG A 38 25.90 3.08 0.39
CA ARG A 38 25.06 3.65 1.44
C ARG A 38 23.86 4.34 0.78
N VAL A 39 22.71 3.66 0.77
CA VAL A 39 21.45 4.23 0.31
C VAL A 39 20.83 5.06 1.44
N PRO A 40 20.43 6.32 1.20
CA PRO A 40 19.66 7.08 2.18
C PRO A 40 18.36 6.35 2.49
N ARG A 41 18.05 6.20 3.77
CA ARG A 41 16.73 5.70 4.17
C ARG A 41 15.69 6.78 3.80
N PRO A 42 14.58 6.42 3.13
CA PRO A 42 13.48 7.35 2.94
C PRO A 42 12.95 7.85 4.28
N ASP A 43 12.59 9.12 4.37
CA ASP A 43 11.92 9.66 5.56
C ASP A 43 10.49 9.09 5.68
N ARG A 44 9.85 9.29 6.83
CA ARG A 44 8.43 8.93 7.03
C ARG A 44 7.55 9.98 6.35
N TRP A 45 6.47 9.54 5.70
CA TRP A 45 5.49 10.44 5.06
C TRP A 45 4.06 10.08 5.44
N ILE A 46 3.12 11.01 5.19
CA ILE A 46 1.70 10.77 5.40
C ILE A 46 1.06 10.27 4.11
N VAL A 47 0.31 9.18 4.21
CA VAL A 47 -0.57 8.68 3.15
C VAL A 47 -1.98 9.16 3.44
N LYS A 48 -2.56 9.92 2.51
CA LYS A 48 -3.95 10.36 2.54
C LYS A 48 -4.76 9.44 1.63
N SER A 49 -5.74 8.75 2.18
CA SER A 49 -6.66 7.92 1.39
C SER A 49 -8.06 8.51 1.44
N ARG A 50 -8.69 8.66 0.28
CA ARG A 50 -10.09 9.03 0.15
C ARG A 50 -10.90 7.85 -0.36
N PHE A 51 -11.91 7.46 0.39
CA PHE A 51 -12.87 6.42 0.01
C PHE A 51 -14.02 7.00 -0.80
N ASP A 52 -14.71 6.13 -1.54
CA ASP A 52 -15.91 6.46 -2.32
C ASP A 52 -17.02 7.13 -1.50
N ASN A 53 -17.17 6.74 -0.24
CA ASN A 53 -18.16 7.26 0.69
C ASN A 53 -17.80 8.65 1.26
N GLY A 54 -16.68 9.22 0.80
CA GLY A 54 -16.18 10.54 1.21
C GLY A 54 -15.33 10.54 2.48
N SER A 55 -15.17 9.39 3.14
CA SER A 55 -14.28 9.28 4.32
C SER A 55 -12.83 9.51 3.90
N ARG A 56 -12.05 10.09 4.81
CA ARG A 56 -10.61 10.32 4.62
C ARG A 56 -9.83 9.62 5.71
N MET A 57 -8.82 8.86 5.30
CA MET A 57 -7.86 8.27 6.22
C MET A 57 -6.52 8.97 6.06
N TYR A 58 -5.83 9.17 7.19
CA TYR A 58 -4.43 9.57 7.24
C TYR A 58 -3.65 8.53 8.02
N ASN A 59 -2.52 8.10 7.47
CA ASN A 59 -1.63 7.13 8.10
C ASN A 59 -0.16 7.49 7.81
N ILE A 60 0.76 7.05 8.67
CA ILE A 60 2.20 7.21 8.44
C ILE A 60 2.68 6.00 7.65
N ALA A 61 3.29 6.26 6.51
CA ALA A 61 4.11 5.27 5.83
C ALA A 61 5.51 5.32 6.44
N ASP A 62 5.82 4.29 7.24
CA ASP A 62 7.12 4.09 7.83
C ASP A 62 7.86 2.99 7.05
N PRO A 63 9.07 3.25 6.52
CA PRO A 63 9.88 2.23 5.87
C PRO A 63 10.14 0.98 6.73
N ASP A 64 10.21 1.09 8.06
CA ASP A 64 10.40 -0.08 8.95
C ASP A 64 9.11 -0.91 9.10
N GLU A 65 7.96 -0.35 8.73
CA GLU A 65 6.62 -0.92 8.94
C GLU A 65 5.79 -0.85 7.65
N SER A 66 6.34 -1.37 6.55
CA SER A 66 5.78 -1.20 5.20
C SER A 66 4.42 -1.88 4.96
N ILE A 67 3.97 -2.75 5.88
CA ILE A 67 2.74 -3.55 5.76
C ILE A 67 1.59 -2.91 6.55
N PHE A 68 1.40 -1.60 6.38
CA PHE A 68 0.48 -0.81 7.21
C PHE A 68 -1.01 -1.02 6.92
N MET A 69 -1.37 -1.53 5.73
CA MET A 69 -2.77 -1.69 5.32
C MET A 69 -3.33 -3.11 5.46
N VAL A 70 -2.50 -4.14 5.70
CA VAL A 70 -2.92 -5.54 5.53
C VAL A 70 -2.67 -6.47 6.72
N ARG A 71 -2.23 -5.92 7.87
CA ARG A 71 -2.04 -6.69 9.12
C ARG A 71 -3.16 -6.44 10.13
N PRO A 72 -4.22 -7.29 10.15
CA PRO A 72 -5.32 -7.17 11.12
C PRO A 72 -4.92 -7.58 12.55
N ASP A 73 -3.77 -8.24 12.70
CA ASP A 73 -3.26 -8.76 13.98
C ASP A 73 -2.57 -7.68 14.81
N SER A 74 -1.95 -6.68 14.18
CA SER A 74 -1.21 -5.62 14.86
C SER A 74 -1.91 -4.25 14.84
N ARG A 75 -2.91 -4.05 13.98
CA ARG A 75 -3.59 -2.75 13.81
C ARG A 75 -5.10 -2.89 13.74
N ARG A 76 -5.80 -1.85 14.19
CA ARG A 76 -7.25 -1.75 14.06
C ARG A 76 -7.64 -1.85 12.58
N LEU A 77 -8.49 -2.83 12.27
CA LEU A 77 -9.01 -3.07 10.94
C LEU A 77 -9.74 -1.82 10.41
N MET A 78 -9.43 -1.47 9.17
CA MET A 78 -10.11 -0.39 8.48
C MET A 78 -11.57 -0.81 8.22
N PRO A 79 -12.55 0.07 8.47
CA PRO A 79 -13.96 -0.28 8.36
C PRO A 79 -14.47 -0.40 6.90
N MET A 80 -13.58 -0.31 5.92
CA MET A 80 -13.90 -0.27 4.49
C MET A 80 -13.49 -1.57 3.78
N SER A 81 -14.27 -1.97 2.77
CA SER A 81 -14.02 -3.18 1.97
C SER A 81 -12.71 -3.09 1.18
N TYR A 82 -12.02 -4.21 1.03
CA TYR A 82 -10.77 -4.33 0.26
C TYR A 82 -10.91 -3.95 -1.23
N VAL A 83 -12.12 -4.09 -1.79
CA VAL A 83 -12.42 -3.76 -3.20
C VAL A 83 -12.99 -2.34 -3.40
N ALA A 84 -13.10 -1.54 -2.32
CA ALA A 84 -13.59 -0.18 -2.45
C ALA A 84 -12.57 0.68 -3.23
N PRO A 85 -13.00 1.51 -4.20
CA PRO A 85 -12.10 2.45 -4.86
C PRO A 85 -11.50 3.42 -3.85
N ILE A 86 -10.17 3.57 -3.89
CA ILE A 86 -9.43 4.49 -3.03
C ILE A 86 -8.60 5.42 -3.92
N THR A 87 -8.68 6.72 -3.67
CA THR A 87 -7.69 7.67 -4.20
C THR A 87 -6.66 7.95 -3.12
N THR A 88 -5.38 7.83 -3.48
CA THR A 88 -4.27 8.05 -2.55
C THR A 88 -3.48 9.30 -2.96
N GLU A 89 -3.12 10.12 -1.98
CA GLU A 89 -2.21 11.25 -2.11
C GLU A 89 -1.11 11.11 -1.06
N TYR A 90 0.12 11.47 -1.42
CA TYR A 90 1.28 11.44 -0.53
C TYR A 90 1.57 12.85 -0.02
N TRP A 91 1.98 12.94 1.24
CA TRP A 91 2.35 14.19 1.88
C TRP A 91 3.63 14.01 2.66
N ASP A 92 4.72 14.47 2.05
CA ASP A 92 6.05 14.52 2.66
C ASP A 92 6.13 15.65 3.70
N ASP A 93 7.15 15.61 4.56
CA ASP A 93 7.41 16.72 5.49
C ASP A 93 7.79 17.98 4.71
N ASP A 94 6.80 18.86 4.55
CA ASP A 94 6.93 20.16 3.90
C ASP A 94 7.30 21.28 4.89
N GLY A 95 7.59 20.94 6.16
CA GLY A 95 7.89 21.89 7.21
C GLY A 95 6.66 22.67 7.72
N SER A 96 5.45 22.34 7.26
CA SER A 96 4.22 23.03 7.68
C SER A 96 3.81 22.67 9.10
N ALA A 97 3.02 23.57 9.73
CA ALA A 97 2.45 23.29 11.05
C ALA A 97 1.36 22.22 10.95
N GLU A 98 0.65 22.20 9.82
CA GLU A 98 -0.40 21.25 9.47
C GLU A 98 0.16 19.83 9.37
N TYR A 99 1.29 19.65 8.69
CA TYR A 99 1.97 18.36 8.60
C TYR A 99 2.33 17.86 10.01
N ARG A 100 3.05 18.67 10.80
CA ARG A 100 3.45 18.29 12.16
C ARG A 100 2.26 17.95 13.07
N ALA A 101 1.18 18.71 12.97
CA ALA A 101 -0.02 18.48 13.75
C ALA A 101 -0.70 17.14 13.37
N MET A 102 -0.85 16.88 12.08
CA MET A 102 -1.44 15.62 11.60
C MET A 102 -0.53 14.43 11.90
N PHE A 103 0.78 14.56 11.67
CA PHE A 103 1.77 13.53 11.95
C PHE A 103 1.73 13.12 13.42
N GLY A 104 1.83 14.09 14.35
CA GLY A 104 1.76 13.82 15.78
C GLY A 104 0.39 13.31 16.24
N ARG A 105 -0.69 13.59 15.51
CA ARG A 105 -2.01 13.00 15.76
C ARG A 105 -2.03 11.53 15.37
N ILE A 106 -1.49 11.18 14.20
CA ILE A 106 -1.40 9.80 13.73
C ILE A 106 -0.51 8.98 14.66
N GLU A 107 0.64 9.51 15.12
CA GLU A 107 1.50 8.80 16.08
C GLU A 107 0.77 8.42 17.38
N ARG A 108 -0.19 9.24 17.83
CA ARG A 108 -1.00 8.95 19.03
C ARG A 108 -2.19 8.02 18.76
N GLU A 109 -2.86 8.19 17.63
CA GLU A 109 -4.12 7.50 17.30
C GLU A 109 -3.92 6.22 16.47
N GLY A 110 -2.72 6.01 15.93
CA GLY A 110 -2.37 4.93 14.99
C GLY A 110 -2.76 5.26 13.54
N PHE A 111 -4.03 5.59 13.31
CA PHE A 111 -4.49 6.21 12.07
C PHE A 111 -5.65 7.17 12.37
N VAL A 112 -5.79 8.19 11.53
CA VAL A 112 -6.89 9.15 11.64
C VAL A 112 -7.93 8.82 10.58
N LEU A 113 -9.20 8.83 10.96
CA LEU A 113 -10.32 8.64 10.05
C LEU A 113 -11.33 9.78 10.23
N GLU A 114 -11.60 10.51 9.15
CA GLU A 114 -12.46 11.69 9.11
C GLU A 114 -13.65 11.45 8.17
N GLY A 115 -14.77 12.13 8.44
CA GLY A 115 -15.95 12.06 7.59
C GLY A 115 -16.70 10.73 7.64
N VAL A 116 -16.40 9.88 8.62
CA VAL A 116 -17.13 8.62 8.84
C VAL A 116 -18.59 8.95 9.12
N ARG A 117 -19.44 8.76 8.12
CA ARG A 117 -20.86 8.56 8.41
C ARG A 117 -20.96 7.19 9.08
N PRO A 118 -21.60 7.07 10.26
CA PRO A 118 -21.84 5.76 10.84
C PRO A 118 -22.67 4.96 9.83
N THR A 119 -22.04 4.04 9.10
CA THR A 119 -22.78 2.96 8.48
C THR A 119 -23.40 2.20 9.63
N ASN A 120 -24.72 2.10 9.59
CA ASN A 120 -25.51 1.39 10.59
C ASN A 120 -25.22 -0.12 10.43
N SER A 121 -24.03 -0.55 10.86
CA SER A 121 -23.47 -1.89 10.66
C SER A 121 -24.17 -2.97 11.48
N ALA A 122 -25.25 -2.63 12.19
CA ALA A 122 -26.14 -3.61 12.80
C ALA A 122 -26.89 -4.46 11.75
N ASN A 123 -26.97 -4.04 10.48
CA ASN A 123 -27.84 -4.70 9.50
C ASN A 123 -27.11 -5.49 8.37
N GLN A 124 -25.76 -5.51 8.33
CA GLN A 124 -25.03 -6.26 7.29
C GLN A 124 -24.76 -7.72 7.65
N PHE A 125 -24.74 -8.09 8.94
CA PHE A 125 -24.59 -9.49 9.35
C PHE A 125 -25.90 -10.29 9.34
N ALA A 126 -27.05 -9.61 9.19
CA ALA A 126 -28.36 -10.27 9.16
C ALA A 126 -28.67 -10.91 7.79
N GLN A 127 -28.09 -10.42 6.68
CA GLN A 127 -28.41 -10.92 5.34
C GLN A 127 -27.63 -12.18 4.92
N ILE A 128 -26.56 -12.56 5.64
CA ILE A 128 -25.80 -13.78 5.33
C ILE A 128 -26.49 -15.02 5.93
N ARG A 129 -27.42 -14.85 6.88
CA ARG A 129 -28.13 -15.96 7.54
C ARG A 129 -29.48 -16.33 6.92
N SER A 130 -29.91 -15.67 5.84
CA SER A 130 -31.26 -15.87 5.25
C SER A 130 -31.30 -16.57 3.90
N SER A 131 -30.17 -17.04 3.35
CA SER A 131 -30.22 -17.90 2.16
C SER A 131 -30.44 -19.36 2.57
N PRO A 132 -31.54 -20.01 2.15
CA PRO A 132 -31.74 -21.44 2.43
C PRO A 132 -30.78 -22.27 1.57
N PRO A 133 -30.23 -23.38 2.09
CA PRO A 133 -29.39 -24.26 1.30
C PRO A 133 -30.28 -25.13 0.39
N GLY A 134 -30.10 -25.00 -0.92
CA GLY A 134 -30.48 -26.05 -1.87
C GLY A 134 -31.50 -25.64 -2.94
N ALA A 135 -31.00 -25.39 -4.14
CA ALA A 135 -31.69 -25.76 -5.37
C ALA A 135 -30.64 -26.40 -6.29
N ARG A 136 -30.79 -27.70 -6.53
CA ARG A 136 -30.14 -28.41 -7.63
C ARG A 136 -30.88 -28.08 -8.93
#